data_AF-A0AAD3T7K6-F1
#
_entry.id   AF-A0AAD3T7K6-F1
#
_cell.length_a   1.000
_cell.length_b   1.000
_cell.length_c   1.000
_cell.angle_alpha   90.00
_cell.angle_beta   90.00
_cell.angle_gamma   90.00
#
_symmetry.space_group_name_H-M   'P 1'
#
loop_
_entity.id
_entity.type
_entity.pdbx_description
1 polymer ?
#
loop_
_entity_poly.entity_id
_entity_poly.type
_entity_poly.pdbx_seq_one_letter_code
_entity_poly.pdbx_strand_id
1 'polypeptide(L)'
;MRELLNASSIERQEAIQISEMKNWMTPYLRYLANEILPEGAEEARQIKRTANWYTIVDGLLYCRGYTTPYLRCLTPKEADCILSEVHFGICESHVDGKNLAFKIMRKDYYWPSMKMDALEFVKRCKNCQLHDILRHQPSTELKSLQAPWLFEQWGLDIIGPFFIATRLKTKLEDAGGSWVDELASVLWSYRTTPKEPTREIPFSLYYGTKEVIPVEI
;
A
#
# COMPACT_ATOMS: atom_id res chain seq x y z
N MET A 1 -5.23 -27.19 -65.20
CA MET A 1 -6.49 -27.67 -64.60
C MET A 1 -6.71 -26.81 -63.36
N ARG A 2 -7.49 -25.72 -63.49
CA ARG A 2 -8.85 -25.55 -62.93
C ARG A 2 -8.79 -25.58 -61.38
N GLU A 3 -9.09 -24.51 -60.64
CA GLU A 3 -10.20 -23.57 -60.80
C GLU A 3 -9.92 -22.19 -60.19
N LEU A 4 -10.47 -21.17 -60.85
CA LEU A 4 -10.63 -19.80 -60.40
C LEU A 4 -11.88 -19.73 -59.52
N LEU A 5 -11.79 -19.11 -58.34
CA LEU A 5 -12.96 -18.53 -57.70
C LEU A 5 -12.78 -17.02 -57.59
N ASN A 6 -13.79 -16.38 -58.18
CA ASN A 6 -13.93 -14.99 -58.49
C ASN A 6 -14.43 -14.20 -57.26
N ALA A 7 -14.32 -12.88 -57.37
CA ALA A 7 -14.47 -11.87 -56.34
C ALA A 7 -15.73 -11.93 -55.47
N SER A 8 -15.59 -11.42 -54.24
CA SER A 8 -16.58 -10.55 -53.63
C SER A 8 -15.86 -9.51 -52.77
N SER A 9 -15.81 -8.29 -53.31
CA SER A 9 -15.53 -7.07 -52.56
C SER A 9 -16.46 -7.01 -51.34
N ILE A 10 -15.86 -7.02 -50.16
CA ILE A 10 -16.48 -6.39 -49.00
C ILE A 10 -15.44 -5.40 -48.51
N GLU A 11 -15.47 -4.21 -49.11
CA GLU A 11 -15.03 -3.00 -48.43
C GLU A 11 -15.88 -2.92 -47.16
N ARG A 12 -15.36 -3.46 -46.04
CA ARG A 12 -15.88 -3.12 -44.73
C ARG A 12 -15.49 -1.68 -44.47
N GLN A 13 -16.33 -0.75 -44.92
CA GLN A 13 -16.46 0.52 -44.23
C GLN A 13 -16.91 0.18 -42.81
N GLU A 14 -15.95 0.06 -41.90
CA GLU A 14 -16.22 0.06 -40.47
C GLU A 14 -16.72 1.46 -40.14
N ALA A 15 -18.04 1.63 -40.26
CA ALA A 15 -18.75 2.79 -39.79
C ALA A 15 -18.36 3.00 -38.32
N ILE A 16 -17.83 4.18 -38.04
CA ILE A 16 -17.49 4.63 -36.69
C ILE A 16 -18.75 4.44 -35.84
N GLN A 17 -18.76 3.42 -34.99
CA GLN A 17 -19.78 3.23 -33.96
C GLN A 17 -19.60 4.33 -32.93
N ILE A 18 -20.07 5.55 -33.26
CA ILE A 18 -20.28 6.61 -32.28
C ILE A 18 -21.46 6.15 -31.44
N SER A 19 -21.21 5.34 -30.41
CA SER A 19 -22.24 4.93 -29.47
C SER A 19 -22.96 6.18 -28.97
N GLU A 20 -24.30 6.21 -29.02
CA GLU A 20 -25.16 7.34 -28.65
C GLU A 20 -25.01 7.84 -27.20
N MET A 21 -24.14 7.23 -26.40
CA MET A 21 -23.83 7.68 -25.04
C MET A 21 -22.77 8.79 -25.08
N LYS A 22 -23.22 10.05 -24.97
CA LYS A 22 -22.33 11.20 -24.69
C LYS A 22 -21.47 10.89 -23.47
N ASN A 23 -20.16 10.84 -23.66
CA ASN A 23 -19.20 10.58 -22.60
C ASN A 23 -17.96 11.46 -22.79
N TRP A 24 -16.97 11.33 -21.90
CA TRP A 24 -15.75 12.15 -21.94
C TRP A 24 -14.94 12.01 -23.23
N MET A 25 -15.09 10.91 -23.97
CA MET A 25 -14.40 10.64 -25.24
C MET A 25 -15.07 11.36 -26.41
N THR A 26 -16.37 11.64 -26.34
CA THR A 26 -17.15 12.23 -27.43
C THR A 26 -16.56 13.55 -27.96
N PRO A 27 -16.14 14.51 -27.12
CA PRO A 27 -15.51 15.74 -27.60
C PRO A 27 -14.18 15.49 -28.33
N TYR A 28 -13.39 14.50 -27.87
CA TYR A 28 -12.11 14.14 -28.51
C TYR A 28 -12.32 13.46 -29.86
N LEU A 29 -13.24 12.49 -29.94
CA LEU A 29 -13.60 11.82 -31.19
C LEU A 29 -14.09 12.83 -32.23
N ARG A 30 -14.97 13.75 -31.81
CA ARG A 30 -15.52 14.78 -32.69
C ARG A 30 -14.46 15.75 -33.19
N TYR A 31 -13.52 16.16 -32.33
CA TYR A 31 -12.43 17.05 -32.71
C TYR A 31 -11.39 16.36 -33.61
N LEU A 32 -10.98 15.14 -33.29
CA LEU A 32 -9.95 14.42 -34.05
C LEU A 32 -10.45 13.90 -35.40
N ALA A 33 -11.74 13.55 -35.53
CA ALA A 33 -12.31 13.06 -36.79
C ALA A 33 -12.83 14.19 -37.70
N ASN A 34 -13.46 15.22 -37.13
CA ASN A 34 -14.20 16.23 -37.90
C ASN A 34 -13.77 17.68 -37.62
N GLU A 35 -12.76 17.91 -36.79
CA GLU A 35 -12.32 19.24 -36.33
C GLU A 35 -13.40 20.09 -35.62
N ILE A 36 -14.50 19.46 -35.18
CA ILE A 36 -15.61 20.17 -34.52
C ILE A 36 -15.35 20.29 -33.01
N LEU A 37 -15.23 21.52 -32.53
CA LEU A 37 -15.02 21.85 -31.12
C LEU A 37 -16.33 21.96 -30.34
N PRO A 38 -16.30 21.79 -29.01
CA PRO A 38 -17.44 22.12 -28.14
C PRO A 38 -17.69 23.63 -28.10
N GLU A 39 -18.95 24.01 -27.81
CA GLU A 39 -19.37 25.43 -27.71
C GLU A 39 -18.72 26.14 -26.52
N GLY A 40 -18.39 25.41 -25.46
CA GLY A 40 -17.71 25.96 -24.28
C GLY A 40 -16.27 26.38 -24.59
N ALA A 41 -15.96 27.67 -24.42
CA ALA A 41 -14.61 28.20 -24.67
C ALA A 41 -13.51 27.56 -23.78
N GLU A 42 -13.85 27.18 -22.55
CA GLU A 42 -12.94 26.46 -21.63
C GLU A 42 -12.62 25.06 -22.14
N GLU A 43 -13.67 24.29 -22.45
CA GLU A 43 -13.56 22.92 -22.95
C GLU A 43 -12.84 22.86 -24.29
N ALA A 44 -13.17 23.77 -25.22
CA ALA A 44 -12.51 23.85 -26.51
C ALA A 44 -11.01 24.13 -26.37
N ARG A 45 -10.61 25.00 -25.43
CA ARG A 45 -9.20 25.26 -25.11
C ARG A 45 -8.53 24.03 -24.51
N GLN A 46 -9.20 23.32 -23.61
CA GLN A 46 -8.67 22.10 -23.01
C GLN A 46 -8.45 21.00 -24.06
N ILE A 47 -9.45 20.72 -24.89
CA ILE A 47 -9.36 19.72 -25.96
C ILE A 47 -8.22 20.05 -26.91
N LYS A 48 -8.07 21.32 -27.35
CA LYS A 48 -6.94 21.72 -28.20
C LYS A 48 -5.57 21.46 -27.56
N ARG A 49 -5.45 21.69 -26.26
CA ARG A 49 -4.17 21.49 -25.53
C ARG A 49 -3.81 20.03 -25.36
N THR A 50 -4.81 19.16 -25.16
CA THR A 50 -4.60 17.74 -24.82
C THR A 50 -4.80 16.78 -26.00
N ALA A 51 -5.35 17.25 -27.13
CA ALA A 51 -5.67 16.41 -28.28
C ALA A 51 -4.47 15.65 -28.85
N ASN A 52 -3.26 16.23 -28.76
CA ASN A 52 -2.04 15.57 -29.22
C ASN A 52 -1.70 14.29 -28.43
N TRP A 53 -2.24 14.13 -27.22
CA TRP A 53 -2.11 12.91 -26.42
C TRP A 53 -3.06 11.80 -26.87
N TYR A 54 -3.93 12.07 -27.84
CA TYR A 54 -4.91 11.09 -28.32
C TYR A 54 -4.78 10.85 -29.81
N THR A 55 -5.22 9.68 -30.26
CA THR A 55 -5.26 9.32 -31.69
C THR A 55 -6.39 8.33 -31.94
N ILE A 56 -6.91 8.30 -33.17
CA ILE A 56 -7.97 7.37 -33.57
C ILE A 56 -7.32 6.27 -34.41
N VAL A 57 -7.55 5.02 -34.05
CA VAL A 57 -7.13 3.82 -34.81
C VAL A 57 -8.34 2.90 -34.90
N ASP A 58 -8.73 2.53 -36.12
CA ASP A 58 -9.89 1.68 -36.41
C ASP A 58 -11.18 2.16 -35.72
N GLY A 59 -11.41 3.48 -35.74
CA GLY A 59 -12.58 4.11 -35.12
C GLY A 59 -12.57 4.15 -33.57
N LEU A 60 -11.52 3.63 -32.92
CA LEU A 60 -11.36 3.64 -31.47
C LEU A 60 -10.35 4.72 -31.03
N LEU A 61 -10.61 5.35 -29.89
CA LEU A 61 -9.73 6.35 -29.30
C LEU A 61 -8.61 5.68 -28.49
N TYR A 62 -7.38 6.09 -28.74
CA TYR A 62 -6.20 5.66 -28.01
C TYR A 62 -5.46 6.85 -27.39
N CYS A 63 -4.86 6.63 -26.23
CA CYS A 63 -3.97 7.56 -25.54
C CYS A 63 -2.51 7.23 -25.87
N ARG A 64 -1.73 8.25 -26.23
CA ARG A 64 -0.30 8.17 -26.53
C ARG A 64 0.49 8.20 -25.21
N GLY A 65 1.23 7.13 -24.93
CA GLY A 65 2.20 7.12 -23.85
C GLY A 65 3.52 7.81 -24.24
N TYR A 66 4.27 8.29 -23.24
CA TYR A 66 5.66 8.74 -23.46
C TYR A 66 6.60 7.56 -23.71
N THR A 67 6.37 6.44 -23.02
CA THR A 67 7.19 5.22 -23.07
C THR A 67 6.37 3.94 -23.22
N THR A 68 5.04 4.03 -23.14
CA THR A 68 4.13 2.88 -23.24
C THR A 68 3.50 2.80 -24.64
N PRO A 69 3.13 1.58 -25.10
CA PRO A 69 2.31 1.43 -26.30
C PRO A 69 0.98 2.20 -26.18
N TYR A 70 0.28 2.37 -27.31
CA TYR A 70 -1.01 3.04 -27.35
C TYR A 70 -2.00 2.36 -26.39
N LEU A 71 -2.54 3.14 -25.45
CA LEU A 71 -3.51 2.65 -24.47
C LEU A 71 -4.92 2.88 -25.00
N ARG A 72 -5.75 1.84 -25.08
CA ARG A 72 -7.15 1.95 -25.49
C ARG A 72 -7.94 2.76 -24.46
N CYS A 73 -8.58 3.83 -24.92
CA CYS A 73 -9.46 4.63 -24.08
C CYS A 73 -10.78 3.89 -23.83
N LEU A 74 -11.24 3.87 -22.58
CA LEU A 74 -12.48 3.21 -22.18
C LEU A 74 -13.60 4.21 -21.86
N THR A 75 -14.82 3.80 -22.18
CA THR A 75 -16.03 4.48 -21.72
C THR A 75 -16.23 4.27 -20.22
N PRO A 76 -17.00 5.13 -19.52
CA PRO A 76 -17.24 4.96 -18.08
C PRO A 76 -17.80 3.59 -17.69
N LYS A 77 -18.68 3.02 -18.53
CA LYS A 77 -19.26 1.68 -18.30
C LYS A 77 -18.22 0.56 -18.43
N GLU A 78 -17.37 0.64 -19.45
CA GLU A 78 -16.28 -0.32 -19.64
C GLU A 78 -15.24 -0.20 -18.52
N ALA A 79 -14.93 1.03 -18.09
CA ALA A 79 -14.01 1.30 -16.99
C ALA A 79 -14.46 0.64 -15.68
N ASP A 80 -15.75 0.74 -15.33
CA ASP A 80 -16.32 0.06 -14.16
C ASP A 80 -16.21 -1.47 -14.26
N CYS A 81 -16.46 -2.01 -15.45
CA CYS A 81 -16.31 -3.46 -15.71
C CYS A 81 -14.87 -3.91 -15.50
N ILE A 82 -13.91 -3.22 -16.12
CA ILE A 82 -12.48 -3.54 -16.02
C ILE A 82 -11.95 -3.38 -14.59
N LEU A 83 -12.41 -2.36 -13.85
CA LEU A 83 -12.11 -2.20 -12.42
C LEU A 83 -12.55 -3.45 -11.65
N SER A 84 -13.78 -3.91 -11.87
CA SER A 84 -14.30 -5.10 -11.20
C SER A 84 -13.53 -6.37 -11.60
N GLU A 85 -13.25 -6.57 -12.88
CA GLU A 85 -12.56 -7.77 -13.39
C GLU A 85 -11.12 -7.87 -12.91
N VAL A 86 -10.38 -6.75 -12.90
CA VAL A 86 -8.97 -6.75 -12.46
C VAL A 86 -8.88 -6.85 -10.94
N HIS A 87 -9.85 -6.30 -10.21
CA HIS A 87 -9.88 -6.36 -8.75
C HIS A 87 -10.31 -7.74 -8.23
N PHE A 88 -11.37 -8.32 -8.78
CA PHE A 88 -11.97 -9.60 -8.36
C PHE A 88 -11.58 -10.80 -9.25
N GLY A 89 -10.61 -10.63 -10.16
CA GLY A 89 -10.25 -11.68 -11.12
C GLY A 89 -9.74 -12.97 -10.47
N ILE A 90 -9.47 -13.98 -11.32
CA ILE A 90 -9.21 -15.40 -11.00
C ILE A 90 -8.14 -15.65 -9.91
N CYS A 91 -7.27 -14.66 -9.63
CA CYS A 91 -6.43 -14.63 -8.44
C CYS A 91 -6.65 -13.29 -7.72
N GLU A 92 -7.73 -13.20 -6.91
CA GLU A 92 -8.16 -12.01 -6.16
C GLU A 92 -6.98 -11.41 -5.39
N SER A 93 -6.34 -10.41 -5.98
CA SER A 93 -5.07 -9.89 -5.46
C SER A 93 -5.26 -8.70 -4.53
N HIS A 94 -6.53 -8.31 -4.26
CA HIS A 94 -6.97 -7.19 -3.43
C HIS A 94 -5.92 -6.07 -3.33
N VAL A 95 -5.45 -5.64 -4.49
CA VAL A 95 -4.34 -4.69 -4.58
C VAL A 95 -4.81 -3.29 -4.21
N ASP A 96 -3.89 -2.48 -3.70
CA ASP A 96 -4.17 -1.06 -3.47
C ASP A 96 -4.62 -0.36 -4.76
N GLY A 97 -5.37 0.74 -4.61
CA GLY A 97 -5.96 1.43 -5.76
C GLY A 97 -4.92 1.99 -6.75
N LYS A 98 -3.71 2.31 -6.30
CA LYS A 98 -2.64 2.78 -7.19
C LYS A 98 -2.14 1.63 -8.07
N ASN A 99 -1.86 0.48 -7.45
CA ASN A 99 -1.44 -0.74 -8.11
C ASN A 99 -2.53 -1.31 -9.01
N LEU A 100 -3.81 -1.16 -8.64
CA LEU A 100 -4.93 -1.48 -9.51
C LEU A 100 -4.89 -0.66 -10.81
N ALA A 101 -4.74 0.67 -10.71
CA ALA A 101 -4.61 1.54 -11.87
C ALA A 101 -3.37 1.19 -12.73
N PHE A 102 -2.24 0.86 -12.10
CA PHE A 102 -1.05 0.40 -12.84
C PHE A 102 -1.26 -0.94 -13.53
N LYS A 103 -1.97 -1.90 -12.92
CA LYS A 103 -2.31 -3.18 -13.55
C LYS A 103 -3.20 -2.98 -14.78
N ILE A 104 -4.17 -2.08 -14.68
CA ILE A 104 -5.07 -1.74 -15.80
C ILE A 104 -4.28 -1.08 -16.95
N MET A 105 -3.40 -0.14 -16.62
CA MET A 105 -2.52 0.49 -17.59
C MET A 105 -1.59 -0.51 -18.28
N ARG A 106 -1.10 -1.54 -17.57
CA ARG A 106 -0.31 -2.65 -18.13
C ARG A 106 -1.11 -3.62 -19.01
N LYS A 107 -2.44 -3.58 -18.94
CA LYS A 107 -3.35 -4.27 -19.87
C LYS A 107 -3.77 -3.37 -21.04
N ASP A 108 -3.04 -2.28 -21.26
CA ASP A 108 -3.24 -1.33 -22.34
C ASP A 108 -4.58 -0.58 -22.32
N TYR A 109 -5.14 -0.34 -21.13
CA TYR A 109 -6.38 0.44 -20.96
C TYR A 109 -6.14 1.78 -20.25
N TYR A 110 -6.95 2.79 -20.59
CA TYR A 110 -6.85 4.13 -20.02
C TYR A 110 -8.18 4.90 -19.98
N TRP A 111 -8.32 5.77 -18.98
CA TRP A 111 -9.27 6.88 -18.97
C TRP A 111 -8.78 7.97 -17.98
N PRO A 112 -9.22 9.25 -18.12
CA PRO A 112 -8.65 10.37 -17.37
C PRO A 112 -8.74 10.24 -15.84
N SER A 113 -9.85 9.70 -15.33
CA SER A 113 -10.10 9.53 -13.90
C SER A 113 -9.62 8.19 -13.33
N MET A 114 -8.95 7.33 -14.13
CA MET A 114 -8.59 5.95 -13.76
C MET A 114 -7.94 5.80 -12.40
N LYS A 115 -7.01 6.68 -12.05
CA LYS A 115 -6.33 6.63 -10.74
C LYS A 115 -7.30 6.92 -9.59
N MET A 116 -8.17 7.91 -9.75
CA MET A 116 -9.14 8.29 -8.72
C MET A 116 -10.22 7.22 -8.60
N ASP A 117 -10.73 6.72 -9.72
CA ASP A 117 -11.77 5.70 -9.73
C ASP A 117 -11.27 4.39 -9.11
N ALA A 118 -10.03 3.99 -9.41
CA ALA A 118 -9.41 2.81 -8.79
C ALA A 118 -9.24 2.96 -7.27
N LEU A 119 -8.87 4.16 -6.78
CA LEU A 119 -8.76 4.43 -5.35
C LEU A 119 -10.12 4.36 -4.66
N GLU A 120 -11.14 5.02 -5.22
CA GLU A 120 -12.48 5.03 -4.65
C GLU A 120 -13.11 3.62 -4.69
N PHE A 121 -12.88 2.87 -5.76
CA PHE A 121 -13.33 1.50 -5.91
C PHE A 121 -12.78 0.58 -4.81
N VAL A 122 -11.46 0.63 -4.57
CA VAL A 122 -10.79 -0.18 -3.52
C VAL A 122 -11.24 0.26 -2.13
N LYS A 123 -11.44 1.56 -1.90
CA LYS A 123 -11.95 2.09 -0.64
C LYS A 123 -13.35 1.58 -0.29
N ARG A 124 -14.20 1.38 -1.30
CA ARG A 124 -15.55 0.80 -1.13
C ARG A 124 -15.54 -0.72 -0.95
N CYS A 125 -14.43 -1.41 -1.24
CA CYS A 125 -14.36 -2.86 -1.16
C CYS A 125 -14.23 -3.36 0.29
N LYS A 126 -15.20 -4.17 0.74
CA LYS A 126 -15.25 -4.71 2.11
C LYS A 126 -14.01 -5.54 2.47
N ASN A 127 -13.56 -6.43 1.58
CA ASN A 127 -12.40 -7.29 1.85
C ASN A 127 -11.12 -6.44 2.01
N CYS A 128 -10.94 -5.43 1.15
CA CYS A 128 -9.83 -4.50 1.28
C CYS A 128 -9.90 -3.74 2.61
N GLN A 129 -11.07 -3.26 3.02
CA GLN A 129 -11.22 -2.55 4.31
C GLN A 129 -10.96 -3.44 5.53
N LEU A 130 -11.33 -4.73 5.47
CA LEU A 130 -11.13 -5.68 6.57
C LEU A 130 -9.68 -6.15 6.70
N HIS A 131 -8.97 -6.26 5.58
CA HIS A 131 -7.62 -6.83 5.53
C HIS A 131 -6.52 -5.79 5.33
N ASP A 132 -6.86 -4.49 5.28
CA ASP A 132 -5.87 -3.43 5.25
C ASP A 132 -5.07 -3.41 6.56
N ILE A 133 -3.79 -3.05 6.45
CA ILE A 133 -2.90 -2.97 7.61
C ILE A 133 -3.25 -1.68 8.34
N LEU A 134 -4.03 -1.78 9.41
CA LEU A 134 -4.19 -0.68 10.36
C LEU A 134 -2.81 -0.32 10.92
N ARG A 135 -2.25 0.82 10.48
CA ARG A 135 -1.04 1.39 11.08
C ARG A 135 -1.41 1.95 12.45
N HIS A 136 -1.49 1.08 13.46
CA HIS A 136 -1.72 1.44 14.86
C HIS A 136 -0.50 2.10 15.51
N GLN A 137 0.40 2.71 14.73
CA GLN A 137 1.51 3.46 15.30
C GLN A 137 1.04 4.89 15.60
N PRO A 138 1.14 5.36 16.85
CA PRO A 138 0.93 6.75 17.16
C PRO A 138 1.92 7.61 16.37
N SER A 139 1.52 8.82 15.99
CA SER A 139 2.33 9.75 15.19
C SER A 139 3.66 10.16 15.85
N THR A 140 3.78 9.93 17.16
CA THR A 140 4.93 10.26 17.98
C THR A 140 5.16 9.14 18.99
N GLU A 141 6.43 8.83 19.27
CA GLU A 141 6.81 7.91 20.33
C GLU A 141 6.31 8.42 21.69
N LEU A 142 5.59 7.57 22.42
CA LEU A 142 5.08 7.90 23.74
C LEU A 142 6.25 7.95 24.73
N LYS A 143 6.48 9.12 25.34
CA LYS A 143 7.44 9.24 26.45
C LYS A 143 6.73 8.86 27.75
N SER A 144 7.16 7.77 28.38
CA SER A 144 6.71 7.45 29.74
C SER A 144 7.14 8.55 30.68
N LEU A 145 6.20 9.07 31.47
CA LEU A 145 6.54 9.91 32.61
C LEU A 145 7.36 9.07 33.59
N GLN A 146 8.41 9.67 34.16
CA GLN A 146 9.16 9.04 35.24
C GLN A 146 8.33 9.19 36.51
N ALA A 147 8.10 8.09 37.23
CA ALA A 147 7.39 8.14 38.50
C ALA A 147 8.21 8.98 39.50
N PRO A 148 7.61 9.99 40.17
CA PRO A 148 8.30 10.84 41.14
C PRO A 148 8.72 10.08 42.41
N TRP A 149 8.08 8.94 42.71
CA TRP A 149 8.35 8.17 43.92
C TRP A 149 8.66 6.71 43.63
N LEU A 150 9.55 6.13 44.44
CA LEU A 150 9.77 4.70 44.49
C LEU A 150 8.44 4.00 44.83
N PHE A 151 8.13 2.88 44.16
CA PHE A 151 6.90 2.06 44.32
C PHE A 151 5.61 2.54 43.68
N GLU A 152 5.55 3.75 43.14
CA GLU A 152 4.32 4.25 42.51
C GLU A 152 3.94 3.45 41.25
N GLN A 153 4.93 2.95 40.52
CA GLN A 153 4.73 2.14 39.33
C GLN A 153 5.63 0.92 39.34
N TRP A 154 5.05 -0.25 39.03
CA TRP A 154 5.77 -1.49 38.81
C TRP A 154 5.37 -2.11 37.47
N GLY A 155 6.36 -2.68 36.77
CA GLY A 155 6.14 -3.42 35.52
C GLY A 155 6.34 -4.91 35.78
N LEU A 156 5.37 -5.74 35.40
CA LEU A 156 5.52 -7.19 35.36
C LEU A 156 5.52 -7.66 33.91
N ASP A 157 6.43 -8.57 33.61
CA ASP A 157 6.48 -9.27 32.34
C ASP A 157 6.76 -10.75 32.60
N ILE A 158 6.18 -11.62 31.77
CA ILE A 158 6.37 -13.07 31.86
C ILE A 158 7.45 -13.45 30.84
N ILE A 159 8.59 -13.90 31.34
CA ILE A 159 9.69 -14.36 30.49
C ILE A 159 9.48 -15.84 30.13
N GLY A 160 9.33 -16.14 28.84
CA GLY A 160 9.38 -17.50 28.30
C GLY A 160 8.99 -17.59 26.81
N PRO A 161 9.14 -18.76 26.17
CA PRO A 161 10.18 -19.77 26.39
C PRO A 161 11.58 -19.25 25.98
N PHE A 162 12.64 -19.80 26.59
CA PHE A 162 13.97 -19.20 26.59
C PHE A 162 14.74 -19.35 25.25
N PHE A 163 14.31 -18.66 24.18
CA PHE A 163 14.97 -18.73 22.86
C PHE A 163 15.57 -17.42 22.30
N ILE A 164 15.39 -16.27 22.98
CA ILE A 164 15.92 -14.96 22.52
C ILE A 164 16.89 -14.36 23.55
N ALA A 165 18.12 -14.02 23.16
CA ALA A 165 19.25 -13.72 24.04
C ALA A 165 19.20 -12.32 24.68
N THR A 166 19.17 -12.27 26.02
CA THR A 166 19.53 -11.09 26.82
C THR A 166 20.60 -11.47 27.86
N ARG A 167 21.37 -10.50 28.36
CA ARG A 167 22.55 -10.73 29.22
C ARG A 167 22.24 -11.37 30.58
N LEU A 168 21.01 -11.21 31.09
CA LEU A 168 20.53 -11.93 32.28
C LEU A 168 20.20 -13.38 31.98
N LYS A 169 19.72 -13.60 30.77
CA LYS A 169 19.23 -14.88 30.30
C LYS A 169 20.35 -15.83 29.92
N THR A 170 21.50 -15.36 29.43
CA THR A 170 22.66 -16.22 29.14
C THR A 170 23.12 -16.97 30.38
N LYS A 171 23.22 -16.29 31.54
CA LYS A 171 23.57 -16.95 32.81
C LYS A 171 22.50 -17.95 33.28
N LEU A 172 21.22 -17.65 33.02
CA LEU A 172 20.10 -18.54 33.38
C LEU A 172 19.99 -19.74 32.42
N GLU A 173 20.33 -19.56 31.14
CA GLU A 173 20.40 -20.62 30.12
C GLU A 173 21.59 -21.55 30.39
N ASP A 174 22.76 -21.00 30.76
CA ASP A 174 23.94 -21.77 31.18
C ASP A 174 23.65 -22.64 32.40
N ALA A 175 22.79 -22.17 33.31
CA ALA A 175 22.31 -22.92 34.48
C ALA A 175 21.29 -24.02 34.13
N GLY A 176 20.74 -24.03 32.91
CA GLY A 176 19.83 -25.05 32.42
C GLY A 176 18.64 -25.30 33.35
N GLY A 177 18.39 -26.56 33.71
CA GLY A 177 17.30 -26.94 34.64
C GLY A 177 17.45 -26.44 36.08
N SER A 178 18.65 -25.94 36.45
CA SER A 178 18.98 -25.41 37.78
C SER A 178 18.94 -23.88 37.82
N TRP A 179 18.37 -23.21 36.82
CA TRP A 179 18.25 -21.75 36.78
C TRP A 179 17.57 -21.15 38.01
N VAL A 180 16.70 -21.90 38.67
CA VAL A 180 16.03 -21.49 39.92
C VAL A 180 17.04 -21.25 41.03
N ASP A 181 18.08 -22.09 41.11
CA ASP A 181 19.15 -21.99 42.10
C ASP A 181 20.06 -20.78 41.84
N GLU A 182 20.26 -20.44 40.56
CA GLU A 182 21.09 -19.30 40.13
C GLU A 182 20.33 -17.96 40.08
N LEU A 183 19.00 -17.99 40.11
CA LEU A 183 18.16 -16.80 39.97
C LEU A 183 18.50 -15.72 41.00
N ALA A 184 18.70 -16.11 42.25
CA ALA A 184 19.03 -15.17 43.33
C ALA A 184 20.37 -14.46 43.07
N SER A 185 21.38 -15.21 42.62
CA SER A 185 22.72 -14.69 42.26
C SER A 185 22.64 -13.75 41.06
N VAL A 186 21.90 -14.13 40.03
CA VAL A 186 21.70 -13.32 38.82
C VAL A 186 20.96 -12.02 39.15
N LEU A 187 19.88 -12.07 39.92
CA LEU A 187 19.13 -10.90 40.37
C LEU A 187 19.98 -9.99 41.25
N TRP A 188 20.78 -10.55 42.15
CA TRP A 188 21.72 -9.79 42.97
C TRP A 188 22.69 -9.01 42.08
N SER A 189 23.38 -9.69 41.17
CA SER A 189 24.33 -9.05 40.24
C SER A 189 23.67 -7.97 39.39
N TYR A 190 22.41 -8.16 38.97
CA TYR A 190 21.68 -7.15 38.22
C TYR A 190 21.38 -5.91 39.05
N ARG A 191 21.00 -6.10 40.32
CA ARG A 191 20.67 -5.03 41.27
C ARG A 191 21.90 -4.26 41.72
N THR A 192 23.09 -4.88 41.73
CA THR A 192 24.37 -4.30 42.19
C THR A 192 25.29 -3.80 41.07
N THR A 193 24.98 -4.06 39.79
CA THR A 193 25.80 -3.55 38.67
C THR A 193 25.29 -2.19 38.16
N PRO A 194 26.16 -1.17 37.99
CA PRO A 194 25.80 0.11 37.40
C PRO A 194 25.15 -0.03 36.02
N LYS A 195 24.12 0.76 35.72
CA LYS A 195 23.51 0.80 34.38
C LYS A 195 24.12 1.91 33.56
N GLU A 196 24.53 1.62 32.33
CA GLU A 196 25.13 2.62 31.41
C GLU A 196 24.34 3.94 31.30
N PRO A 197 23.00 3.96 31.22
CA PRO A 197 22.25 5.20 31.04
C PRO A 197 22.27 6.13 32.27
N THR A 198 22.26 5.57 33.48
CA THR A 198 22.21 6.36 34.73
C THR A 198 23.57 6.44 35.43
N ARG A 199 24.49 5.54 35.08
CA ARG A 199 25.75 5.25 35.78
C ARG A 199 25.57 4.90 37.27
N GLU A 200 24.34 4.58 37.66
CA GLU A 200 23.96 4.26 39.02
C GLU A 200 23.55 2.80 39.14
N ILE A 201 23.64 2.29 40.37
CA ILE A 201 23.29 0.93 40.72
C ILE A 201 21.80 0.91 41.13
N PRO A 202 20.96 0.03 40.56
CA PRO A 202 19.54 -0.04 40.93
C PRO A 202 19.27 -0.21 42.44
N PHE A 203 20.13 -0.96 43.15
CA PHE A 203 20.06 -1.08 44.61
C PHE A 203 20.21 0.27 45.31
N SER A 204 21.21 1.08 44.93
CA SER A 204 21.46 2.40 45.54
C SER A 204 20.32 3.37 45.24
N LEU A 205 19.73 3.31 44.04
CA LEU A 205 18.55 4.10 43.67
C LEU A 205 17.32 3.76 44.53
N TYR A 206 17.19 2.49 44.92
CA TYR A 206 16.04 2.00 45.68
C TYR A 206 16.20 2.21 47.20
N TYR A 207 17.39 1.91 47.75
CA TYR A 207 17.63 1.94 49.20
C TYR A 207 18.31 3.21 49.69
N GLY A 208 18.82 4.06 48.79
CA GLY A 208 19.54 5.29 49.13
C GLY A 208 20.92 5.06 49.77
N THR A 209 21.41 3.81 49.79
CA THR A 209 22.68 3.42 50.40
C THR A 209 23.53 2.59 49.43
N LYS A 210 24.84 2.53 49.69
CA LYS A 210 25.73 1.61 48.97
C LYS A 210 25.40 0.17 49.35
N GLU A 211 25.66 -0.75 48.41
CA GLU A 211 25.47 -2.18 48.63
C GLU A 211 26.25 -2.68 49.84
N VAL A 212 25.64 -3.59 50.60
CA VAL A 212 26.30 -4.34 51.67
C VAL A 212 26.37 -5.78 51.21
N ILE A 213 27.58 -6.35 51.22
CA ILE A 213 27.77 -7.74 50.82
C ILE A 213 27.24 -8.63 51.95
N PRO A 214 26.48 -9.70 51.69
CA PRO A 214 25.93 -10.57 52.74
C PRO A 214 26.96 -11.20 53.70
N VAL A 215 28.26 -11.11 53.39
CA VAL A 215 29.37 -11.58 54.24
C VAL A 215 29.72 -10.58 55.35
N GLU A 216 29.23 -9.34 55.27
CA GLU A 216 29.57 -8.24 56.18
C GLU A 216 28.48 -7.96 57.24
N ILE A 217 27.53 -8.89 57.44
CA ILE A 217 26.48 -8.83 58.47
C ILE A 217 26.80 -9.81 59.60
#